data_AF-A0A4Q3C3I1-F1
#
_entry.id   AF-A0A4Q3C3I1-F1
#
_cell.length_a   1.000
_cell.length_b   1.000
_cell.length_c   1.000
_cell.angle_alpha   90.00
_cell.angle_beta   90.00
_cell.angle_gamma   90.00
#
_symmetry.space_group_name_H-M   'P 1'
#
loop_
_entity.id
_entity.type
_entity.pdbx_description
1 polymer ?
#
loop_
_entity_poly.entity_id
_entity_poly.type
_entity_poly.pdbx_seq_one_letter_code
_entity_poly.pdbx_strand_id
1 'polypeptide(L)'
;VKMNELTDIIDNALKNGYTVGWAGDVSEKGFSWKNGVAYVPAKNFADMTPQEKEDIFKGPKTELEVTEDLRQAAFDNYNTTDDHGMHIVGLSKDQNGKEYYIVKNSWGATNDYKGYLYMSKAFVKYKTTAILLNKGGIPKDLAKKMNVK
;
A
#
# COMPACT_ATOMS: atom_id res chain seq x y z
N VAL A 1 -10.04 4.62 -13.11
CA VAL A 1 -10.19 3.72 -11.94
C VAL A 1 -10.49 4.62 -10.76
N LYS A 2 -11.64 4.45 -10.12
CA LYS A 2 -11.96 5.19 -8.88
C LYS A 2 -11.07 4.66 -7.75
N MET A 3 -10.79 5.46 -6.73
CA MET A 3 -9.81 5.07 -5.70
C MET A 3 -10.22 3.80 -4.93
N ASN A 4 -11.51 3.63 -4.64
CA ASN A 4 -11.99 2.41 -3.99
C ASN A 4 -11.82 1.17 -4.88
N GLU A 5 -11.85 1.32 -6.20
CA GLU A 5 -11.63 0.20 -7.11
C GLU A 5 -10.17 -0.31 -7.03
N LEU A 6 -9.19 0.50 -6.63
CA LEU A 6 -7.78 0.08 -6.63
C LEU A 6 -7.52 -1.12 -5.71
N THR A 7 -7.90 -1.03 -4.43
CA THR A 7 -7.69 -2.14 -3.48
C THR A 7 -8.64 -3.30 -3.77
N ASP A 8 -9.82 -3.04 -4.31
CA ASP A 8 -10.77 -4.10 -4.68
C ASP A 8 -10.24 -4.92 -5.87
N ILE A 9 -9.54 -4.29 -6.82
CA ILE A 9 -8.86 -4.96 -7.93
C ILE A 9 -7.74 -5.85 -7.39
N ILE A 10 -6.90 -5.34 -6.47
CA ILE A 10 -5.81 -6.10 -5.87
C ILE A 10 -6.35 -7.29 -5.07
N ASP A 11 -7.37 -7.06 -4.24
CA ASP A 11 -8.03 -8.10 -3.46
C ASP A 11 -8.63 -9.19 -4.35
N ASN A 12 -9.30 -8.81 -5.44
CA ASN A 12 -9.85 -9.76 -6.40
C ASN A 12 -8.74 -10.56 -7.09
N ALA A 13 -7.63 -9.93 -7.47
CA ALA A 13 -6.49 -10.61 -8.07
C ALA A 13 -5.93 -11.67 -7.12
N LEU A 14 -5.66 -11.30 -5.86
CA LEU A 14 -5.14 -12.20 -4.83
C LEU A 14 -6.09 -13.36 -4.54
N LYS A 15 -7.40 -13.10 -4.42
CA LYS A 15 -8.43 -14.13 -4.22
C LYS A 15 -8.50 -15.13 -5.37
N ASN A 16 -8.17 -14.71 -6.59
CA ASN A 16 -8.14 -15.56 -7.78
C ASN A 16 -6.76 -16.19 -8.04
N GLY A 17 -5.84 -16.15 -7.07
CA GLY A 17 -4.52 -16.79 -7.17
C GLY A 17 -3.49 -16.01 -7.99
N TYR A 18 -3.79 -14.75 -8.35
CA TYR A 18 -2.84 -13.87 -9.02
C TYR A 18 -2.13 -12.97 -8.02
N THR A 19 -0.87 -12.65 -8.31
CA THR A 19 -0.10 -11.63 -7.59
C THR A 19 -0.08 -10.33 -8.39
N VAL A 20 0.32 -9.23 -7.77
CA VAL A 20 0.22 -7.89 -8.36
C VAL A 20 1.56 -7.18 -8.29
N GLY A 21 2.11 -6.79 -9.43
CA GLY A 21 3.19 -5.80 -9.50
C GLY A 21 2.65 -4.45 -9.04
N TRP A 22 3.35 -3.81 -8.11
CA TRP A 22 2.96 -2.55 -7.50
C TRP A 22 4.06 -1.52 -7.76
N ALA A 23 3.66 -0.32 -8.17
CA ALA A 23 4.53 0.84 -8.26
C ALA A 23 3.91 1.98 -7.45
N GLY A 24 4.75 2.76 -6.78
CA GLY A 24 4.30 3.87 -5.97
C GLY A 24 5.43 4.53 -5.20
N ASP A 25 5.02 5.46 -4.34
CA ASP A 25 5.93 6.26 -3.52
C ASP A 25 6.22 5.57 -2.18
N VAL A 26 7.51 5.35 -1.86
CA VAL A 26 7.96 4.83 -0.56
C VAL A 26 8.74 5.85 0.27
N SER A 27 8.87 7.09 -0.20
CA SER A 27 9.55 8.20 0.47
C SER A 27 8.74 8.81 1.61
N GLU A 28 8.06 7.96 2.38
CA GLU A 28 7.08 8.32 3.40
C GLU A 28 7.56 8.04 4.81
N LYS A 29 7.18 8.90 5.77
CA LYS A 29 7.54 8.68 7.19
C LYS A 29 6.87 7.44 7.80
N GLY A 30 5.80 6.95 7.18
CA GLY A 30 5.14 5.71 7.57
C GLY A 30 5.68 4.45 6.87
N PHE A 31 6.69 4.58 5.98
CA PHE A 31 7.39 3.45 5.38
C PHE A 31 8.66 3.15 6.16
N SER A 32 8.84 1.89 6.60
CA SER A 32 10.08 1.44 7.22
C SER A 32 10.53 0.11 6.65
N TRP A 33 11.68 0.14 5.97
CA TRP A 33 12.37 -1.08 5.56
C TRP A 33 12.72 -1.96 6.75
N LYS A 34 13.40 -1.38 7.75
CA LYS A 34 13.90 -2.09 8.93
C LYS A 34 12.79 -2.89 9.62
N ASN A 35 11.67 -2.22 9.90
CA ASN A 35 10.52 -2.83 10.58
C ASN A 35 9.60 -3.58 9.61
N GLY A 36 9.83 -3.49 8.30
CA GLY A 36 9.05 -4.11 7.23
C GLY A 36 7.55 -3.77 7.27
N VAL A 37 7.20 -2.51 7.51
CA VAL A 37 5.82 -2.03 7.55
C VAL A 37 5.70 -0.73 6.74
N ALA A 38 4.58 -0.57 6.03
CA ALA A 38 4.18 0.70 5.44
C ALA A 38 2.74 1.02 5.82
N TYR A 39 2.50 2.21 6.36
CA TYR A 39 1.17 2.68 6.77
C TYR A 39 1.11 4.22 6.65
N VAL A 40 -0.08 4.83 6.68
CA VAL A 40 -0.26 6.28 6.60
C VAL A 40 -0.58 6.83 8.00
N PRO A 41 0.35 7.51 8.69
CA PRO A 41 0.08 8.05 10.01
C PRO A 41 -1.09 9.04 9.99
N ALA A 42 -2.00 8.95 10.96
CA ALA A 42 -3.12 9.89 11.08
C ALA A 42 -2.67 11.34 11.37
N LYS A 43 -1.49 11.50 11.96
CA LYS A 43 -0.88 12.79 12.30
C LYS A 43 0.36 13.01 11.44
N ASN A 44 0.58 14.23 10.95
CA ASN A 44 1.81 14.55 10.23
C ASN A 44 3.02 14.37 11.16
N PHE A 45 4.09 13.76 10.65
CA PHE A 45 5.32 13.51 11.41
C PHE A 45 5.92 14.79 12.02
N ALA A 46 5.80 15.94 11.34
CA ALA A 46 6.29 17.22 11.84
C ALA A 46 5.62 17.62 13.16
N ASP A 47 4.33 17.30 13.31
CA ASP A 47 3.50 17.69 14.45
C ASP A 47 3.56 16.66 15.60
N MET A 48 4.21 15.51 15.38
CA MET A 48 4.36 14.47 16.40
C MET A 48 5.30 14.91 17.53
N THR A 49 4.90 14.62 18.76
CA THR A 49 5.74 14.68 19.96
C THR A 49 6.92 13.70 19.85
N PRO A 50 7.99 13.87 20.64
CA PRO A 50 9.10 12.93 20.67
C PRO A 50 8.66 11.48 20.93
N GLN A 51 7.72 11.27 21.85
CA GLN A 51 7.19 9.94 22.16
C GLN A 51 6.44 9.33 20.98
N GLU A 52 5.58 10.11 20.31
CA GLU A 52 4.85 9.64 19.12
C GLU A 52 5.80 9.23 17.99
N LYS A 53 6.92 9.95 17.81
CA LYS A 53 7.95 9.62 16.82
C LYS A 53 8.71 8.34 17.18
N GLU A 54 9.02 8.14 18.46
CA GLU A 54 9.67 6.91 18.92
C GLU A 54 8.76 5.68 18.76
N ASP A 55 7.46 5.88 18.98
CA ASP A 55 6.47 4.81 18.95
C ASP A 55 5.89 4.56 17.56
N ILE A 56 6.31 5.29 16.52
CA ILE A 56 5.65 5.31 15.21
C ILE A 56 5.50 3.91 14.58
N PHE A 57 6.45 2.99 14.81
CA PHE A 57 6.38 1.60 14.34
C PHE A 57 6.10 0.57 15.45
N LYS A 58 5.73 1.02 16.66
CA LYS A 58 5.39 0.15 17.78
C LYS A 58 3.89 -0.14 17.79
N GLY A 59 3.53 -1.34 17.34
CA GLY A 59 2.16 -1.84 17.29
C GLY A 59 1.24 -1.13 16.28
N PRO A 60 -0.04 -1.56 16.18
CA PRO A 60 -1.00 -0.98 15.28
C PRO A 60 -1.23 0.50 15.57
N LYS A 61 -1.30 1.31 14.50
CA LYS A 61 -1.55 2.74 14.55
C LYS A 61 -2.85 3.09 13.83
N THR A 62 -3.47 4.15 14.31
CA THR A 62 -4.54 4.85 13.58
C THR A 62 -3.96 5.44 12.30
N GLU A 63 -4.72 5.33 11.22
CA GLU A 63 -4.34 5.84 9.92
C GLU A 63 -5.20 7.01 9.49
N LEU A 64 -4.62 7.84 8.63
CA LEU A 64 -5.38 8.84 7.90
C LEU A 64 -6.41 8.14 7.00
N GLU A 65 -7.64 8.64 6.97
CA GLU A 65 -8.63 8.23 5.99
C GLU A 65 -8.27 8.85 4.63
N VAL A 66 -7.97 7.99 3.65
CA VAL A 66 -7.54 8.42 2.33
C VAL A 66 -8.76 8.69 1.47
N THR A 67 -8.95 9.95 1.05
CA THR A 67 -10.00 10.38 0.11
C THR A 67 -9.45 10.52 -1.32
N GLU A 68 -10.34 10.57 -2.31
CA GLU A 68 -9.95 10.79 -3.71
C GLU A 68 -9.24 12.13 -3.89
N ASP A 69 -9.77 13.19 -3.29
CA ASP A 69 -9.18 14.54 -3.34
C ASP A 69 -7.80 14.58 -2.69
N LEU A 70 -7.62 13.90 -1.54
CA LEU A 70 -6.33 13.83 -0.87
C LEU A 70 -5.30 13.11 -1.76
N ARG A 71 -5.68 11.98 -2.34
CA ARG A 71 -4.82 11.21 -3.25
C ARG A 71 -4.44 12.03 -4.48
N GLN A 72 -5.41 12.69 -5.10
CA GLN A 72 -5.17 13.51 -6.30
C GLN A 72 -4.26 14.70 -5.97
N ALA A 73 -4.53 15.41 -4.88
CA ALA A 73 -3.71 16.53 -4.45
C ALA A 73 -2.26 16.10 -4.19
N ALA A 74 -2.04 14.95 -3.55
CA ALA A 74 -0.69 14.43 -3.30
C ALA A 74 0.07 14.10 -4.59
N PHE A 75 -0.62 13.60 -5.62
CA PHE A 75 -0.01 13.36 -6.93
C PHE A 75 0.32 14.70 -7.64
N ASP A 76 -0.64 15.63 -7.66
CA ASP A 76 -0.50 16.91 -8.37
C ASP A 76 0.56 17.83 -7.76
N ASN A 77 0.77 17.74 -6.45
CA ASN A 77 1.77 18.53 -5.71
C ASN A 77 3.09 17.79 -5.47
N TYR A 78 3.30 16.65 -6.11
CA TYR A 78 4.52 15.84 -6.05
C TYR A 78 4.87 15.26 -4.67
N ASN A 79 3.91 15.17 -3.75
CA ASN A 79 4.06 14.38 -2.52
C ASN A 79 3.80 12.88 -2.75
N THR A 80 3.31 12.48 -3.91
CA THR A 80 3.29 11.10 -4.39
C THR A 80 3.88 11.09 -5.79
N THR A 81 5.06 10.50 -5.92
CA THR A 81 5.75 10.26 -7.18
C THR A 81 5.90 8.75 -7.43
N ASP A 82 6.58 8.37 -8.51
CA ASP A 82 6.90 6.97 -8.78
C ASP A 82 8.37 6.71 -8.49
N ASP A 83 8.69 6.21 -7.29
CA ASP A 83 10.07 6.04 -6.83
C ASP A 83 10.46 4.58 -6.58
N HIS A 84 9.51 3.64 -6.55
CA HIS A 84 9.82 2.24 -6.30
C HIS A 84 8.81 1.23 -6.83
N GLY A 85 9.32 0.06 -7.24
CA GLY A 85 8.53 -1.09 -7.70
C GLY A 85 8.66 -2.27 -6.75
N MET A 86 7.54 -2.88 -6.36
CA MET A 86 7.46 -4.05 -5.49
C MET A 86 6.41 -5.05 -5.97
N HIS A 87 6.27 -6.18 -5.26
CA HIS A 87 5.37 -7.26 -5.66
C HIS A 87 4.44 -7.66 -4.51
N ILE A 88 3.15 -7.36 -4.64
CA ILE A 88 2.11 -7.80 -3.70
C ILE A 88 1.81 -9.28 -3.94
N VAL A 89 1.99 -10.10 -2.91
CA VAL A 89 1.90 -11.57 -3.01
C VAL A 89 0.85 -12.20 -2.09
N GLY A 90 0.22 -11.41 -1.21
CA GLY A 90 -0.79 -11.95 -0.29
C GLY A 90 -1.46 -10.89 0.57
N LEU A 91 -2.33 -11.38 1.46
CA LEU A 91 -3.02 -10.60 2.49
C LEU A 91 -2.66 -11.14 3.87
N SER A 92 -2.55 -10.25 4.85
CA SER A 92 -2.42 -10.58 6.27
C SER A 92 -3.33 -9.68 7.11
N LYS A 93 -3.46 -10.01 8.39
CA LYS A 93 -4.16 -9.20 9.39
C LYS A 93 -3.28 -8.98 10.60
N ASP A 94 -3.37 -7.81 11.22
CA ASP A 94 -2.77 -7.56 12.53
C ASP A 94 -3.65 -8.12 13.66
N GLN A 95 -3.21 -7.96 14.91
CA GLN A 95 -3.93 -8.46 16.09
C GLN A 95 -5.32 -7.82 16.29
N ASN A 96 -5.59 -6.69 15.66
CA ASN A 96 -6.88 -5.99 15.71
C ASN A 96 -7.75 -6.34 14.49
N GLY A 97 -7.28 -7.24 13.61
CA GLY A 97 -8.00 -7.67 12.41
C GLY A 97 -7.85 -6.73 11.21
N LYS A 98 -7.03 -5.68 11.32
CA LYS A 98 -6.79 -4.73 10.22
C LYS A 98 -5.95 -5.39 9.13
N GLU A 99 -6.36 -5.20 7.88
CA GLU A 99 -5.74 -5.87 6.73
C GLU A 99 -4.51 -5.14 6.19
N TYR A 100 -3.51 -5.94 5.82
CA TYR A 100 -2.29 -5.50 5.15
C TYR A 100 -2.03 -6.40 3.94
N TYR A 101 -1.41 -5.84 2.92
CA TYR A 101 -0.82 -6.61 1.83
C TYR A 101 0.56 -7.11 2.22
N ILE A 102 0.83 -8.38 1.96
CA ILE A 102 2.17 -8.95 2.04
C ILE A 102 2.90 -8.60 0.76
N VAL A 103 4.00 -7.87 0.87
CA VAL A 103 4.73 -7.29 -0.26
C VAL A 103 6.16 -7.78 -0.26
N LYS A 104 6.57 -8.46 -1.34
CA LYS A 104 7.95 -8.85 -1.57
C LYS A 104 8.73 -7.66 -2.13
N ASN A 105 9.82 -7.30 -1.46
CA ASN A 105 10.73 -6.25 -1.89
C ASN A 105 12.04 -6.83 -2.47
N SER A 106 12.88 -5.97 -3.03
CA SER A 106 14.13 -6.32 -3.71
C SER A 106 15.40 -5.79 -3.01
N TRP A 107 15.30 -5.37 -1.75
CA TRP A 107 16.42 -4.81 -0.97
C TRP A 107 17.17 -5.84 -0.09
N GLY A 108 17.09 -7.12 -0.45
CA GLY A 108 17.68 -8.22 0.33
C GLY A 108 16.76 -8.69 1.47
N ALA A 109 17.30 -9.48 2.41
CA ALA A 109 16.53 -10.14 3.48
C ALA A 109 16.95 -9.69 4.89
N THR A 110 17.51 -8.48 5.01
CA THR A 110 18.11 -7.98 6.26
C THR A 110 17.09 -7.34 7.21
N ASN A 111 15.86 -7.10 6.76
CA ASN A 111 14.81 -6.57 7.63
C ASN A 111 14.16 -7.66 8.50
N ASP A 112 13.27 -7.22 9.40
CA ASP A 112 12.61 -8.09 10.38
C ASP A 112 11.80 -9.22 9.72
N TYR A 113 11.33 -9.02 8.48
CA TYR A 113 10.49 -9.97 7.74
C TYR A 113 11.17 -10.56 6.50
N LYS A 114 12.50 -10.72 6.52
CA LYS A 114 13.26 -11.52 5.53
C LYS A 114 12.99 -11.15 4.06
N GLY A 115 12.88 -9.86 3.80
CA GLY A 115 12.67 -9.30 2.45
C GLY A 115 11.23 -8.88 2.15
N TYR A 116 10.31 -9.14 3.07
CA TYR A 116 8.90 -8.76 2.93
C TYR A 116 8.58 -7.48 3.71
N LEU A 117 7.52 -6.80 3.28
CA LEU A 117 6.85 -5.74 4.01
C LEU A 117 5.36 -6.06 4.15
N TYR A 118 4.75 -5.42 5.14
CA TYR A 118 3.31 -5.39 5.36
C TYR A 118 2.79 -3.98 5.10
N MET A 119 2.11 -3.80 3.98
CA MET A 119 1.61 -2.49 3.54
C MET A 119 0.12 -2.38 3.85
N SER A 120 -0.29 -1.37 4.61
CA SER A 120 -1.70 -1.16 4.91
C SER A 120 -2.49 -0.87 3.63
N LYS A 121 -3.79 -1.17 3.63
CA LYS A 121 -4.67 -0.78 2.52
C LYS A 121 -4.70 0.74 2.31
N ALA A 122 -4.61 1.53 3.39
CA ALA A 122 -4.55 2.99 3.29
C ALA A 122 -3.28 3.45 2.56
N PHE A 123 -2.12 2.87 2.88
CA PHE A 123 -0.87 3.19 2.20
C PHE A 123 -0.95 2.88 0.71
N VAL A 124 -1.44 1.69 0.35
CA VAL A 124 -1.65 1.32 -1.06
C VAL A 124 -2.64 2.26 -1.74
N LYS A 125 -3.78 2.59 -1.12
CA LYS A 125 -4.73 3.56 -1.68
C LYS A 125 -4.07 4.93 -1.92
N TYR A 126 -3.21 5.38 -1.01
CA TYR A 126 -2.67 6.73 -1.07
C TYR A 126 -1.47 6.85 -2.03
N LYS A 127 -0.57 5.86 -2.01
CA LYS A 127 0.77 5.99 -2.58
C LYS A 127 1.02 5.19 -3.86
N THR A 128 0.09 4.31 -4.25
CA THR A 128 0.20 3.60 -5.54
C THR A 128 0.15 4.59 -6.71
N THR A 129 1.03 4.46 -7.69
CA THR A 129 0.99 5.16 -8.98
C THR A 129 0.44 4.24 -10.08
N ALA A 130 0.89 2.98 -10.09
CA ALA A 130 0.46 1.97 -11.05
C ALA A 130 0.42 0.57 -10.42
N ILE A 131 -0.38 -0.30 -11.04
CA ILE A 131 -0.36 -1.74 -10.78
C ILE A 131 -0.30 -2.52 -12.08
N LEU A 132 0.33 -3.69 -12.02
CA LEU A 132 0.36 -4.68 -13.08
C LEU A 132 -0.16 -6.01 -12.55
N LEU A 133 -1.15 -6.57 -13.22
CA LEU A 133 -1.73 -7.87 -12.87
C LEU A 133 -2.14 -8.63 -14.12
N ASN A 134 -2.31 -9.94 -13.97
CA ASN A 134 -2.87 -10.78 -15.02
C ASN A 134 -4.32 -10.36 -15.30
N LYS A 135 -4.74 -10.35 -16.57
CA LYS A 135 -6.12 -10.04 -16.98
C LYS A 135 -7.16 -10.91 -16.29
N GLY A 136 -6.84 -12.18 -15.99
CA GLY A 136 -7.71 -13.09 -15.23
C GLY A 136 -7.93 -12.68 -13.77
N GLY A 137 -7.10 -11.78 -13.23
CA GLY A 137 -7.25 -11.19 -11.90
C GLY A 137 -8.12 -9.92 -11.87
N ILE A 138 -8.52 -9.39 -13.04
CA ILE A 138 -9.36 -8.19 -13.11
C ILE A 138 -10.81 -8.55 -12.76
N PRO A 139 -11.50 -7.77 -11.90
CA PRO A 139 -12.94 -7.97 -11.66
C PRO A 139 -13.74 -7.95 -12.97
N LYS A 140 -14.69 -8.89 -13.12
CA LYS A 140 -15.44 -9.10 -14.39
C LYS A 140 -16.08 -7.82 -14.93
N ASP A 141 -16.70 -7.02 -14.06
CA ASP A 141 -17.36 -5.78 -14.46
C ASP A 141 -16.37 -4.73 -14.96
N LEU A 142 -15.18 -4.66 -14.34
CA LEU A 142 -14.13 -3.76 -14.79
C LEU A 142 -13.51 -4.24 -16.10
N ALA A 143 -13.26 -5.54 -16.25
CA ALA A 143 -12.77 -6.12 -17.51
C ALA A 143 -13.71 -5.80 -18.68
N LYS A 144 -15.03 -5.92 -18.47
CA LYS A 144 -16.05 -5.53 -19.45
C LYS A 144 -16.02 -4.03 -19.76
N LYS A 145 -15.94 -3.15 -18.74
CA LYS A 145 -15.83 -1.69 -18.93
C LYS A 145 -14.58 -1.28 -19.70
N MET A 146 -13.47 -1.98 -19.50
CA MET A 146 -12.18 -1.72 -20.15
C MET A 146 -12.01 -2.44 -21.49
N ASN A 147 -13.00 -3.22 -21.94
CA ASN A 147 -12.92 -4.06 -23.14
C ASN A 147 -11.69 -4.99 -23.15
N VAL A 148 -11.36 -5.55 -21.98
CA VAL A 148 -10.31 -6.56 -21.83
C VAL A 148 -10.88 -7.92 -22.19
N LYS A 149 -10.36 -8.52 -23.27
CA LYS A 149 -10.64 -9.90 -23.67
C LYS A 149 -9.92 -10.90 -22.77
#